data_AF-A0A7L5T6Y3-F1
#
_entry.id   AF-A0A7L5T6Y3-F1
#
_cell.length_a   1.000
_cell.length_b   1.000
_cell.length_c   1.000
_cell.angle_alpha   90.00
_cell.angle_beta   90.00
_cell.angle_gamma   90.00
#
_symmetry.space_group_name_H-M   'P 1'
#
loop_
_entity.id
_entity.type
_entity.pdbx_description
1 polymer ?
#
loop_
_entity_poly.entity_id
_entity_poly.type
_entity_poly.pdbx_seq_one_letter_code
_entity_poly.pdbx_strand_id
1 'polypeptide(L)'
;MPVAITPPSPVACSTFTVQVTSTPAGVSAGDTATFTYDGQTQSATVAADGTTPPVTFTAVGSGAQTITVVYTSGATITGAEVVPVTVTPAPPWDDLDHPDHHGHDHAGQHNPHLRR
;
A
#
# COMPACT_ATOMS: atom_id res chain seq x y z
N MET A 1 -7.86 6.13 16.86
CA MET A 1 -7.22 6.69 15.65
C MET A 1 -8.33 6.99 14.67
N PRO A 2 -8.55 8.26 14.29
CA PRO A 2 -9.65 8.66 13.43
C PRO A 2 -9.50 8.19 11.98
N VAL A 3 -8.40 7.56 11.56
CA VAL A 3 -8.18 7.15 10.18
C VAL A 3 -8.61 5.70 9.94
N ALA A 4 -9.38 5.46 8.87
CA ALA A 4 -9.76 4.15 8.38
C ALA A 4 -9.01 3.82 7.08
N ILE A 5 -8.62 2.55 6.93
CA ILE A 5 -7.94 2.01 5.75
C ILE A 5 -8.80 0.87 5.20
N THR A 6 -9.12 0.88 3.91
CA THR A 6 -9.95 -0.15 3.28
C THR A 6 -9.29 -0.67 1.99
N PRO A 7 -8.95 -1.98 1.91
CA PRO A 7 -8.93 -2.97 3.00
C PRO A 7 -7.81 -2.67 4.03
N PRO A 8 -7.94 -3.12 5.30
CA PRO A 8 -6.96 -2.81 6.37
C PRO A 8 -5.59 -3.48 6.18
N SER A 9 -5.52 -4.51 5.33
CA SER A 9 -4.27 -5.20 4.96
C SER A 9 -4.20 -5.36 3.45
N PRO A 10 -3.90 -4.28 2.71
CA PRO A 10 -3.88 -4.33 1.26
C PRO A 10 -2.76 -5.25 0.76
N VAL A 11 -2.99 -5.88 -0.39
CA VAL A 11 -1.98 -6.70 -1.06
C VAL A 11 -1.06 -5.80 -1.87
N ALA A 12 0.24 -6.13 -1.94
CA ALA A 12 1.19 -5.43 -2.81
C ALA A 12 0.65 -5.33 -4.25
N CYS A 13 0.93 -4.21 -4.91
CA CYS A 13 0.44 -3.89 -6.25
C CYS A 13 -1.09 -3.82 -6.38
N SER A 14 -1.83 -3.66 -5.27
CA SER A 14 -3.27 -3.40 -5.26
C SER A 14 -3.59 -1.99 -4.78
N THR A 15 -4.80 -1.52 -5.06
CA THR A 15 -5.28 -0.23 -4.56
C THR A 15 -5.96 -0.38 -3.20
N PHE A 16 -5.83 0.66 -2.37
CA PHE A 16 -6.53 0.77 -1.10
C PHE A 16 -6.94 2.22 -0.86
N THR A 17 -7.96 2.41 -0.04
CA THR A 17 -8.44 3.74 0.33
C THR A 17 -8.09 4.08 1.76
N VAL A 18 -7.85 5.38 2.00
CA VAL A 18 -7.59 5.95 3.31
C VAL A 18 -8.55 7.09 3.52
N GLN A 19 -9.16 7.16 4.70
CA GLN A 19 -10.14 8.18 5.02
C GLN A 19 -10.04 8.60 6.48
N VAL A 20 -10.17 9.90 6.76
CA VAL A 20 -10.41 10.39 8.12
C VAL A 20 -11.91 10.22 8.42
N THR A 21 -12.21 9.48 9.48
CA THR A 21 -13.56 9.12 9.95
C THR A 21 -14.03 9.93 11.15
N SER A 22 -13.15 10.73 11.75
CA SER A 22 -13.48 11.69 12.81
C SER A 22 -12.42 12.78 12.90
N THR A 23 -12.79 13.97 13.36
CA THR A 23 -11.85 15.09 13.47
C THR A 23 -10.88 14.90 14.63
N PRO A 24 -9.55 15.00 14.40
CA PRO A 24 -8.58 15.15 15.48
C PRO A 24 -8.80 16.45 16.25
N ALA A 25 -8.36 16.50 17.51
CA ALA A 25 -8.41 17.73 18.30
C ALA A 25 -7.58 18.84 17.65
N GLY A 26 -8.16 20.03 17.47
CA GLY A 26 -7.51 21.18 16.85
C GLY A 26 -7.67 21.28 15.34
N VAL A 27 -8.25 20.26 14.68
CA VAL A 27 -8.61 20.28 13.26
C VAL A 27 -10.06 20.73 13.11
N SER A 28 -10.31 21.62 12.15
CA SER A 28 -11.64 22.17 11.87
C SER A 28 -12.10 21.84 10.45
N ALA A 29 -13.42 21.91 10.23
CA ALA A 29 -13.97 21.80 8.88
C ALA A 29 -13.39 22.90 7.97
N GLY A 30 -13.02 22.53 6.74
CA GLY A 30 -12.32 23.39 5.79
C GLY A 30 -10.79 23.27 5.86
N ASP A 31 -10.23 22.61 6.88
CA ASP A 31 -8.80 22.27 6.89
C ASP A 31 -8.47 21.28 5.76
N THR A 32 -7.21 21.26 5.35
CA THR A 32 -6.69 20.33 4.35
C THR A 32 -5.96 19.20 5.04
N ALA A 33 -6.42 17.96 4.83
CA ALA A 33 -5.72 16.75 5.22
C ALA A 33 -4.84 16.28 4.06
N THR A 34 -3.53 16.25 4.29
CA THR A 34 -2.51 15.78 3.35
C THR A 34 -2.03 14.40 3.78
N PHE A 35 -2.35 13.39 2.97
CA PHE A 35 -1.98 11.99 3.17
C PHE A 35 -0.72 11.69 2.36
N THR A 36 0.29 11.12 3.00
CA THR A 36 1.53 10.71 2.35
C THR A 36 1.78 9.23 2.58
N TYR A 37 1.98 8.49 1.49
CA TYR A 37 2.31 7.06 1.49
C TYR A 37 3.33 6.78 0.38
N ASP A 38 4.44 6.12 0.72
CA ASP A 38 5.56 5.83 -0.21
C ASP A 38 5.99 7.04 -1.06
N GLY A 39 6.04 8.23 -0.45
CA GLY A 39 6.38 9.48 -1.15
C GLY A 39 5.27 10.05 -2.06
N GLN A 40 4.20 9.31 -2.32
CA GLN A 40 2.99 9.83 -2.97
C GLN A 40 2.18 10.66 -1.99
N THR A 41 1.69 11.81 -2.45
CA THR A 41 0.89 12.72 -1.63
C THR A 41 -0.48 12.94 -2.25
N GLN A 42 -1.52 12.80 -1.43
CA GLN A 42 -2.91 13.08 -1.76
C GLN A 42 -3.46 14.07 -0.75
N SER A 43 -4.40 14.93 -1.17
CA SER A 43 -5.02 15.91 -0.28
C SER A 43 -6.53 15.84 -0.34
N ALA A 44 -7.18 15.98 0.80
CA ALA A 44 -8.62 16.06 0.91
C ALA A 44 -9.03 17.14 1.90
N THR A 45 -10.16 17.80 1.67
CA THR A 45 -10.70 18.79 2.60
C THR A 45 -11.52 18.10 3.69
N VAL A 46 -11.34 18.55 4.93
CA VAL A 46 -12.14 18.10 6.07
C VAL A 46 -13.55 18.68 5.96
N ALA A 47 -14.55 17.81 5.91
CA ALA A 47 -15.95 18.15 5.84
C ALA A 47 -16.49 18.67 7.19
N ALA A 48 -17.72 19.20 7.18
CA ALA A 48 -18.37 19.76 8.37
C ALA A 48 -18.59 18.74 9.50
N ASP A 49 -18.68 17.46 9.17
CA ASP A 49 -18.79 16.35 10.11
C ASP A 49 -17.43 15.88 10.66
N GLY A 50 -16.33 16.48 10.20
CA GLY A 50 -14.98 16.11 10.60
C GLY A 50 -14.35 14.97 9.82
N THR A 51 -15.04 14.46 8.79
CA THR A 51 -14.52 13.40 7.93
C THR A 51 -13.82 13.97 6.69
N THR A 52 -13.11 13.13 5.95
CA THR A 52 -12.62 13.47 4.61
C THR A 52 -13.23 12.51 3.58
N PRO A 53 -13.28 12.89 2.29
CA PRO A 53 -13.42 11.92 1.22
C PRO A 53 -12.31 10.84 1.30
N PRO A 54 -12.60 9.60 0.88
CA PRO A 54 -11.57 8.57 0.78
C PRO A 54 -10.59 8.92 -0.34
N VAL A 55 -9.29 8.82 -0.05
CA VAL A 55 -8.21 8.94 -1.05
C VAL A 55 -7.65 7.57 -1.38
N THR A 56 -7.26 7.36 -2.63
CA THR A 56 -6.76 6.07 -3.12
C THR A 56 -5.25 6.08 -3.26
N PHE A 57 -4.60 5.03 -2.75
CA PHE A 57 -3.19 4.76 -2.95
C PHE A 57 -3.01 3.37 -3.56
N THR A 58 -1.86 3.16 -4.19
CA THR A 58 -1.41 1.84 -4.63
C THR A 58 -0.42 1.32 -3.61
N ALA A 59 -0.69 0.17 -2.99
CA ALA A 59 0.23 -0.48 -2.08
C ALA A 59 1.47 -0.95 -2.84
N VAL A 60 2.64 -0.54 -2.38
CA VAL A 60 3.93 -0.91 -2.97
C VAL A 60 4.79 -1.59 -1.93
N GLY A 61 5.69 -2.49 -2.34
CA GLY A 61 6.49 -3.28 -1.40
C GLY A 61 5.64 -4.25 -0.56
N SER A 62 6.16 -4.68 0.59
CA SER A 62 5.48 -5.58 1.52
C SER A 62 5.94 -5.36 2.95
N GLY A 63 5.13 -5.75 3.93
CA GLY A 63 5.41 -5.60 5.35
C GLY A 63 4.81 -4.34 5.97
N ALA A 64 5.35 -3.96 7.13
CA ALA A 64 4.89 -2.80 7.89
C ALA A 64 5.31 -1.50 7.20
N GLN A 65 4.33 -0.64 6.95
CA GLN A 65 4.49 0.68 6.36
C GLN A 65 3.69 1.71 7.14
N THR A 66 3.87 2.98 6.78
CA THR A 66 3.23 4.10 7.49
C THR A 66 2.62 5.08 6.51
N ILE A 67 1.44 5.56 6.85
CA ILE A 67 0.79 6.68 6.19
C ILE A 67 0.91 7.88 7.15
N THR A 68 1.44 8.98 6.65
CA THR A 68 1.49 10.23 7.41
C THR A 68 0.34 11.11 6.96
N VAL A 69 -0.46 11.62 7.90
CA VAL A 69 -1.52 12.59 7.64
C VAL A 69 -1.16 13.90 8.31
N VAL A 70 -1.07 14.97 7.55
CA VAL A 70 -0.82 16.32 8.08
C VAL A 70 -2.05 17.18 7.80
N TYR A 71 -2.55 17.85 8.83
CA TYR A 71 -3.68 18.75 8.73
C TYR A 71 -3.17 20.18 8.71
N THR A 72 -3.64 20.97 7.75
CA THR A 72 -3.28 22.38 7.64
C THR A 72 -4.52 23.27 7.53
N SER A 73 -4.44 24.42 8.19
CA SER A 73 -5.37 25.53 8.01
C SER A 73 -4.61 26.67 7.34
N GLY A 74 -4.74 26.77 6.01
CA GLY A 74 -3.88 27.61 5.19
C GLY A 74 -2.41 27.18 5.29
N ALA A 75 -1.53 28.05 5.80
CA ALA A 75 -0.11 27.76 5.98
C ALA A 75 0.24 27.14 7.35
N THR A 76 -0.72 27.02 8.26
CA THR A 76 -0.48 26.56 9.63
C THR A 76 -0.78 25.07 9.75
N ILE A 77 0.12 24.29 10.36
CA ILE A 77 -0.13 22.88 10.69
C ILE A 77 -1.00 22.84 11.96
N THR A 78 -2.21 22.28 11.84
CA THR A 78 -3.17 22.12 12.95
C THR A 78 -3.09 20.75 13.62
N GLY A 79 -2.54 19.76 12.92
CA GLY A 79 -2.31 18.43 13.48
C GLY A 79 -1.48 17.53 12.57
N ALA A 80 -0.99 16.43 13.11
CA ALA A 80 -0.34 15.37 12.35
C ALA A 80 -0.62 14.00 12.98
N GLU A 81 -0.79 12.98 12.15
CA GLU A 81 -1.04 11.60 12.57
C GLU A 81 -0.18 10.65 11.73
N VAL A 82 0.33 9.60 12.36
CA VAL A 82 1.03 8.51 11.67
C VAL A 82 0.22 7.24 11.87
N VAL A 83 -0.20 6.64 10.76
CA VAL A 83 -1.07 5.47 10.73
C VAL A 83 -0.27 4.28 10.20
N PRO A 84 -0.07 3.22 10.98
CA PRO A 84 0.56 2.01 10.48
C PRO A 84 -0.37 1.28 9.51
N VAL A 85 0.18 0.79 8.40
CA VAL A 85 -0.50 -0.08 7.43
C VAL A 85 0.38 -1.30 7.19
N THR A 86 -0.22 -2.50 7.19
CA THR A 86 0.53 -3.72 6.86
C THR A 86 0.17 -4.13 5.44
N VAL A 87 1.14 -4.04 4.54
CA VAL A 87 0.97 -4.50 3.16
C VAL A 87 1.32 -5.98 3.11
N THR A 88 0.33 -6.80 2.76
CA THR A 88 0.55 -8.22 2.53
C THR A 88 1.36 -8.36 1.24
N PRO A 89 2.47 -9.10 1.21
CA PRO A 89 3.16 -9.39 -0.04
C PRO A 89 2.16 -10.00 -1.03
N ALA A 90 2.25 -9.59 -2.30
CA ALA A 90 1.55 -10.30 -3.35
C ALA A 90 1.93 -11.78 -3.22
N PRO A 91 0.96 -12.71 -3.36
CA PRO A 91 1.31 -14.11 -3.38
C PRO A 91 2.46 -14.27 -4.38
N PRO A 92 3.55 -14.96 -4.02
CA PRO A 92 4.48 -15.40 -5.04
C PRO A 92 3.60 -16.11 -6.05
N TRP A 93 3.71 -15.75 -7.31
CA TRP A 93 3.29 -16.63 -8.36
C TRP A 93 4.13 -17.90 -8.16
N ASP A 94 3.63 -18.81 -7.35
CA ASP A 94 3.94 -20.22 -7.45
C ASP A 94 3.22 -20.62 -8.76
N ASP A 95 3.90 -20.48 -9.89
CA ASP A 95 4.56 -21.59 -10.56
C ASP A 95 3.57 -22.72 -10.94
N LEU A 96 2.38 -22.35 -11.45
CA LEU A 96 1.48 -23.28 -12.15
C LEU A 96 1.01 -22.76 -13.53
N ASP A 97 1.72 -21.77 -14.08
CA ASP A 97 1.62 -21.37 -15.49
C ASP A 97 2.96 -20.76 -15.97
N HIS A 98 4.02 -21.57 -15.94
CA HIS A 98 5.14 -21.38 -16.86
C HIS A 98 5.04 -22.52 -17.88
N PRO A 99 4.35 -22.33 -19.02
CA PRO A 99 4.61 -23.20 -20.16
C PRO A 99 6.02 -22.88 -20.63
N ASP A 100 6.97 -23.71 -20.21
CA ASP A 100 8.23 -24.02 -20.88
C ASP A 100 8.78 -22.91 -21.80
N HIS A 101 9.54 -21.97 -21.25
CA HIS A 101 10.49 -21.20 -22.05
C HIS A 101 11.90 -21.40 -21.51
N HIS A 102 12.48 -22.57 -21.82
CA HIS A 102 13.80 -22.67 -22.44
C HIS A 102 14.20 -24.16 -22.55
N GLY A 103 13.81 -24.78 -23.67
CA GLY A 103 14.64 -25.81 -24.28
C GLY A 103 15.99 -25.20 -24.67
N HIS A 104 16.89 -25.05 -23.70
CA HIS A 104 18.31 -24.92 -23.93
C HIS A 104 18.93 -26.30 -23.73
N ASP A 105 19.52 -26.74 -24.84
CA ASP A 105 20.12 -28.02 -25.14
C ASP A 105 21.22 -28.48 -24.15
N HIS A 106 21.55 -29.77 -24.25
CA HIS A 106 22.77 -30.45 -23.78
C HIS A 106 22.93 -30.93 -22.32
N ALA A 107 22.54 -32.20 -22.09
CA ALA A 107 23.32 -33.19 -21.35
C ALA A 107 22.91 -34.60 -21.83
N GLY A 108 23.61 -35.22 -22.76
CA GLY A 108 24.85 -35.92 -22.43
C GLY A 108 24.59 -37.24 -21.70
N GLN A 109 23.77 -38.15 -22.27
CA GLN A 109 23.69 -39.53 -21.82
C GLN A 109 24.96 -40.30 -22.25
N HIS A 110 26.05 -40.07 -21.52
CA HIS A 110 27.11 -41.06 -21.37
C HIS A 110 26.57 -42.19 -20.50
N ASN A 111 26.23 -43.33 -21.12
CA ASN A 111 26.06 -44.59 -20.40
C ASN A 111 27.32 -45.46 -20.61
N PRO A 112 28.27 -45.52 -19.65
CA PRO A 112 29.40 -46.43 -19.76
C PRO A 112 29.00 -47.83 -19.28
N HIS A 113 28.94 -48.76 -20.23
CA HIS A 113 29.23 -50.20 -20.13
C HIS A 113 28.88 -50.99 -18.84
N LEU A 114 28.00 -51.98 -18.97
CA LEU A 114 28.26 -53.31 -18.37
C LEU A 114 27.81 -54.46 -19.29
N ARG A 115 28.74 -55.41 -19.41
CA ARG A 115 28.79 -56.61 -20.26
C ARG A 115 27.80 -57.71 -19.85
N ARG A 116 27.20 -58.39 -20.82
CA ARG A 116 27.38 -59.84 -21.09
C ARG A 116 26.67 -60.27 -22.36
#